data_AF-A0A653SQH1-F1
#
_entry.id   AF-A0A653SQH1-F1
#
_cell.length_a   1.000
_cell.length_b   1.000
_cell.length_c   1.000
_cell.angle_alpha   90.00
_cell.angle_beta   90.00
_cell.angle_gamma   90.00
#
_symmetry.space_group_name_H-M   'P 1'
#
loop_
_entity.id
_entity.type
_entity.pdbx_description
1 polymer ?
#
loop_
_entity_poly.entity_id
_entity_poly.type
_entity_poly.pdbx_seq_one_letter_code
_entity_poly.pdbx_strand_id
1 'polypeptide(L)'
;MSFPLILAFAAVVLAAVAGVLLVREKDPQRRARALVKMGAVVMTVFTAAAVTFIGGYAMDQPGGMTGLMMTLSWFAPMVVLAALAWFRPAGASPLLAALAVLLVAVCVWFALDPATARSLQDSNGPVVAIGVVALAFPAAVLGLKRSGAAGWLLFAIGTLPLLITVLGRSGPAASLASASAVPLITGITYLVASRLARRDPAARNTLPASA
;
A
#
# COMPACT_ATOMS: atom_id res chain seq x y z
N MET A 1 -4.82 -6.00 26.31
CA MET A 1 -3.96 -5.90 25.10
C MET A 1 -3.88 -7.27 24.47
N SER A 2 -4.43 -7.43 23.27
CA SER A 2 -4.71 -8.74 22.66
C SER A 2 -3.45 -9.34 22.00
N PHE A 3 -3.05 -10.52 22.50
CA PHE A 3 -1.96 -11.41 22.01
C PHE A 3 -1.75 -11.46 20.47
N PRO A 4 -2.79 -11.50 19.60
CA PRO A 4 -2.62 -11.47 18.14
C PRO A 4 -1.92 -10.22 17.60
N LEU A 5 -2.09 -9.07 18.26
CA LEU A 5 -1.51 -7.79 17.84
C LEU A 5 0.01 -7.78 18.05
N ILE A 6 0.49 -8.47 19.10
CA ILE A 6 1.90 -8.63 19.42
C ILE A 6 2.58 -9.56 18.41
N LEU A 7 1.91 -10.65 18.01
CA LEU A 7 2.41 -11.60 17.02
C LEU A 7 2.52 -10.97 15.63
N ALA A 8 1.51 -10.19 15.22
CA ALA A 8 1.53 -9.44 13.98
C ALA A 8 2.68 -8.41 13.98
N PHE A 9 2.83 -7.66 15.07
CA PHE A 9 3.90 -6.68 15.22
C PHE A 9 5.29 -7.33 15.23
N ALA A 10 5.46 -8.44 15.94
CA ALA A 10 6.70 -9.23 15.94
C ALA A 10 7.04 -9.77 14.55
N ALA A 11 6.04 -10.22 13.78
CA ALA A 11 6.22 -10.67 12.40
C ALA A 11 6.63 -9.51 11.46
N VAL A 12 6.05 -8.30 11.63
CA VAL A 12 6.48 -7.08 10.91
C VAL A 12 7.95 -6.78 11.21
N VAL A 13 8.33 -6.78 12.49
CA VAL A 13 9.68 -6.46 12.92
C VAL A 13 10.68 -7.51 12.43
N LEU A 14 10.36 -8.80 12.52
CA LEU A 14 11.20 -9.89 12.00
C LEU A 14 11.38 -9.81 10.48
N ALA A 15 10.33 -9.51 9.73
CA ALA A 15 10.41 -9.35 8.27
C ALA A 15 11.25 -8.14 7.87
N ALA A 16 11.08 -7.01 8.56
CA ALA A 16 11.88 -5.81 8.34
C ALA A 16 13.36 -6.03 8.69
N VAL A 17 13.65 -6.69 9.82
CA VAL A 17 15.02 -7.02 10.25
C VAL A 17 15.68 -8.01 9.28
N ALA A 18 14.97 -9.07 8.87
CA ALA A 18 15.48 -10.07 7.94
C ALA A 18 15.85 -9.45 6.58
N GLY A 19 15.05 -8.51 6.09
CA GLY A 19 15.38 -7.87 4.83
C GLY A 19 16.36 -6.69 4.93
N VAL A 20 16.51 -6.03 6.09
CA VAL A 20 17.65 -5.13 6.36
C VAL A 20 18.98 -5.89 6.30
N LEU A 21 19.01 -7.14 6.77
CA LEU A 21 20.20 -8.00 6.66
C LEU A 21 20.51 -8.39 5.20
N LEU A 22 19.48 -8.53 4.35
CA LEU A 22 19.63 -8.85 2.92
C LEU A 22 20.07 -7.65 2.05
N VAL A 23 19.91 -6.40 2.53
CA VAL A 23 20.33 -5.17 1.83
C VAL A 23 21.86 -4.99 1.77
N ARG A 24 22.63 -5.86 2.45
CA ARG A 24 24.11 -5.85 2.44
C ARG A 24 24.75 -6.45 1.19
N GLU A 25 24.01 -6.98 0.22
CA GLU A 25 24.60 -7.50 -1.03
C GLU A 25 25.16 -6.36 -1.92
N LYS A 26 26.41 -6.53 -2.38
CA LYS A 26 27.13 -5.59 -3.28
C LYS A 26 26.51 -5.49 -4.68
N ASP A 27 25.69 -6.47 -5.06
CA ASP A 27 25.18 -6.64 -6.41
C ASP A 27 23.85 -5.88 -6.62
N PRO A 28 23.80 -4.83 -7.46
CA PRO A 28 22.66 -3.90 -7.54
C PRO A 28 21.34 -4.57 -7.96
N GLN A 29 21.40 -5.63 -8.77
CA GLN A 29 20.21 -6.36 -9.20
C GLN A 29 19.61 -7.24 -8.11
N ARG A 30 20.46 -7.93 -7.33
CA ARG A 30 19.99 -8.71 -6.18
C ARG A 30 19.42 -7.80 -5.11
N ARG A 31 20.06 -6.66 -4.87
CA ARG A 31 19.57 -5.61 -3.97
C ARG A 31 18.21 -5.06 -4.39
N ALA A 32 17.99 -4.81 -5.69
CA ALA A 32 16.68 -4.39 -6.21
C ALA A 32 15.59 -5.45 -6.00
N ARG A 33 15.89 -6.74 -6.23
CA ARG A 33 14.95 -7.84 -5.98
C ARG A 33 14.65 -8.02 -4.48
N ALA A 34 15.66 -7.88 -3.63
CA ALA A 34 15.50 -7.92 -2.18
C ALA A 34 14.61 -6.78 -1.69
N LEU A 35 14.80 -5.55 -2.20
CA LEU A 35 13.97 -4.39 -1.89
C LEU A 35 12.51 -4.59 -2.32
N VAL A 36 12.27 -5.17 -3.50
CA VAL A 36 10.90 -5.48 -3.96
C VAL A 36 10.25 -6.56 -3.08
N LYS A 37 10.97 -7.63 -2.74
CA LYS A 37 10.46 -8.66 -1.83
C LYS A 37 10.18 -8.09 -0.44
N MET A 38 11.07 -7.27 0.09
CA MET A 38 10.89 -6.56 1.36
C MET A 38 9.63 -5.71 1.37
N GLY A 39 9.46 -4.84 0.36
CA GLY A 39 8.28 -4.00 0.24
C GLY A 39 6.99 -4.83 0.18
N ALA A 40 6.99 -5.92 -0.57
CA ALA A 40 5.84 -6.82 -0.66
C ALA A 40 5.53 -7.52 0.68
N VAL A 41 6.56 -7.99 1.40
CA VAL A 41 6.37 -8.64 2.71
C VAL A 41 5.83 -7.63 3.72
N VAL A 42 6.47 -6.46 3.84
CA VAL A 42 6.02 -5.40 4.75
C VAL A 42 4.56 -5.01 4.46
N MET A 43 4.22 -4.82 3.18
CA MET A 43 2.85 -4.50 2.80
C MET A 43 1.88 -5.63 3.14
N THR A 44 2.27 -6.88 2.91
CA THR A 44 1.42 -8.04 3.22
C THR A 44 1.14 -8.13 4.72
N VAL A 45 2.16 -7.97 5.57
CA VAL A 45 1.97 -8.03 7.02
C VAL A 45 1.13 -6.84 7.50
N PHE A 46 1.35 -5.64 6.95
CA PHE A 46 0.54 -4.48 7.25
C PHE A 46 -0.92 -4.66 6.84
N THR A 47 -1.18 -5.17 5.65
CA THR A 47 -2.54 -5.48 5.19
C THR A 47 -3.19 -6.54 6.06
N ALA A 48 -2.47 -7.58 6.46
CA ALA A 48 -2.99 -8.58 7.38
C ALA A 48 -3.39 -7.96 8.73
N ALA A 49 -2.51 -7.14 9.32
CA ALA A 49 -2.80 -6.42 10.56
C ALA A 49 -4.01 -5.48 10.41
N ALA A 50 -4.09 -4.74 9.30
CA ALA A 50 -5.21 -3.85 9.02
C ALA A 50 -6.53 -4.62 8.84
N VAL A 51 -6.54 -5.73 8.09
CA VAL A 51 -7.72 -6.59 7.93
C VAL A 51 -8.15 -7.20 9.26
N THR A 52 -7.21 -7.70 10.07
CA THR A 52 -7.54 -8.25 11.40
C THR A 52 -8.11 -7.18 12.32
N PHE A 53 -7.55 -5.97 12.32
CA PHE A 53 -8.04 -4.87 13.15
C PHE A 53 -9.40 -4.37 12.69
N ILE A 54 -9.55 -4.00 11.41
CA ILE A 54 -10.80 -3.50 10.83
C ILE A 54 -11.90 -4.56 10.90
N GLY A 55 -11.59 -5.80 10.53
CA GLY A 55 -12.51 -6.92 10.62
C GLY A 55 -12.88 -7.23 12.06
N GLY A 56 -11.93 -7.19 12.98
CA GLY A 56 -12.18 -7.35 14.42
C GLY A 56 -13.16 -6.30 14.96
N TYR A 57 -12.99 -5.03 14.59
CA TYR A 57 -13.94 -3.97 14.94
C TYR A 57 -15.33 -4.20 14.35
N ALA A 58 -15.43 -4.59 13.08
CA ALA A 58 -16.71 -4.89 12.45
C ALA A 58 -17.45 -6.06 13.13
N MET A 59 -16.69 -7.05 13.63
CA MET A 59 -17.23 -8.20 14.38
C MET A 59 -17.59 -7.88 15.83
N ASP A 60 -16.97 -6.84 16.41
CA ASP A 60 -17.30 -6.36 17.76
C ASP A 60 -18.55 -5.47 17.72
N GLN A 61 -18.64 -4.54 16.75
CA GLN A 61 -19.76 -3.64 16.54
C GLN A 61 -19.88 -3.33 15.04
N PRO A 62 -20.93 -3.80 14.31
CA PRO A 62 -22.21 -4.35 14.76
C PRO A 62 -22.25 -5.87 15.07
N GLY A 63 -21.20 -6.62 14.73
CA GLY A 63 -21.11 -8.06 14.97
C GLY A 63 -21.96 -8.96 14.09
N GLY A 64 -21.84 -10.27 14.29
CA GLY A 64 -22.59 -11.30 13.58
C GLY A 64 -22.43 -11.26 12.05
N MET A 65 -23.53 -11.52 11.33
CA MET A 65 -23.55 -11.52 9.86
C MET A 65 -23.28 -10.12 9.27
N THR A 66 -23.73 -9.06 9.94
CA THR A 66 -23.56 -7.68 9.49
C THR A 66 -22.09 -7.28 9.47
N GLY A 67 -21.34 -7.59 10.54
CA GLY A 67 -19.90 -7.38 10.61
C GLY A 67 -19.14 -8.17 9.53
N LEU A 68 -19.59 -9.40 9.24
CA LEU A 68 -19.03 -10.23 8.17
C LEU A 68 -19.24 -9.63 6.79
N MET A 69 -20.46 -9.21 6.47
CA MET A 69 -20.78 -8.60 5.18
C MET A 69 -20.06 -7.26 5.00
N MET A 70 -19.97 -6.45 6.05
CA MET A 70 -19.15 -5.23 6.04
C MET A 70 -17.69 -5.54 5.73
N THR A 71 -17.09 -6.54 6.38
CA THR A 71 -15.70 -6.92 6.13
C THR A 71 -15.49 -7.43 4.71
N LEU A 72 -16.38 -8.31 4.24
CA LEU A 72 -16.32 -8.87 2.89
C LEU A 72 -16.51 -7.82 1.81
N SER A 73 -17.32 -6.79 2.04
CA SER A 73 -17.63 -5.76 1.05
C SER A 73 -16.40 -5.00 0.52
N TRP A 74 -15.36 -4.84 1.34
CA TRP A 74 -14.10 -4.20 0.93
C TRP A 74 -12.95 -5.20 0.80
N PHE A 75 -12.95 -6.30 1.57
CA PHE A 75 -11.90 -7.30 1.50
C PHE A 75 -11.97 -8.13 0.20
N ALA A 76 -13.18 -8.54 -0.21
CA ALA A 76 -13.36 -9.29 -1.45
C ALA A 76 -12.86 -8.52 -2.70
N PRO A 77 -13.24 -7.25 -2.93
CA PRO A 77 -12.70 -6.51 -4.07
C PRO A 77 -11.19 -6.30 -3.97
N MET A 78 -10.63 -6.11 -2.77
CA MET A 78 -9.17 -6.05 -2.58
C MET A 78 -8.48 -7.33 -3.07
N VAL A 79 -9.00 -8.51 -2.68
CA VAL A 79 -8.44 -9.81 -3.09
C VAL A 79 -8.59 -10.02 -4.59
N VAL A 80 -9.74 -9.66 -5.17
CA VAL A 80 -9.97 -9.73 -6.63
C VAL A 80 -8.99 -8.85 -7.39
N LEU A 81 -8.77 -7.61 -6.94
CA LEU A 81 -7.80 -6.70 -7.55
C LEU A 81 -6.37 -7.21 -7.41
N ALA A 82 -6.01 -7.79 -6.27
CA ALA A 82 -4.69 -8.39 -6.06
C ALA A 82 -4.47 -9.61 -6.99
N ALA A 83 -5.47 -10.47 -7.12
CA ALA A 83 -5.44 -11.59 -8.06
C ALA A 83 -5.32 -11.08 -9.51
N LEU A 84 -6.08 -10.05 -9.88
CA LEU A 84 -5.99 -9.45 -11.21
C LEU A 84 -4.61 -8.83 -11.47
N ALA A 85 -4.02 -8.14 -10.49
CA ALA A 85 -2.66 -7.62 -10.56
C ALA A 85 -1.62 -8.73 -10.73
N TRP A 86 -1.84 -9.88 -10.10
CA TRP A 86 -1.00 -11.06 -10.23
C TRP A 86 -1.13 -11.71 -11.62
N PHE A 87 -2.35 -12.02 -12.07
CA PHE A 87 -2.57 -12.76 -13.32
C PHE A 87 -2.49 -11.89 -14.57
N ARG A 88 -2.96 -10.65 -14.52
CA ARG A 88 -3.02 -9.71 -15.66
C ARG A 88 -2.49 -8.31 -15.29
N PRO A 89 -1.17 -8.17 -15.04
CA PRO A 89 -0.57 -6.90 -14.63
C PRO A 89 -0.75 -5.76 -15.66
N ALA A 90 -0.91 -6.09 -16.94
CA ALA A 90 -1.14 -5.10 -17.99
C ALA A 90 -2.53 -4.44 -17.88
N GLY A 91 -3.58 -5.22 -17.60
CA GLY A 91 -4.95 -4.73 -17.43
C GLY A 91 -5.23 -4.16 -16.03
N ALA A 92 -4.57 -4.69 -15.00
CA ALA A 92 -4.73 -4.20 -13.63
C ALA A 92 -4.15 -2.80 -13.43
N SER A 93 -3.09 -2.43 -14.16
CA SER A 93 -2.43 -1.12 -14.02
C SER A 93 -3.36 0.07 -14.29
N PRO A 94 -4.07 0.17 -15.44
CA PRO A 94 -4.99 1.28 -15.67
C PRO A 94 -6.19 1.26 -14.72
N LEU A 95 -6.67 0.08 -14.32
CA LEU A 95 -7.77 -0.04 -13.36
C LEU A 95 -7.37 0.49 -11.97
N LEU A 96 -6.21 0.09 -11.46
CA LEU A 96 -5.68 0.58 -10.17
C LEU A 96 -5.37 2.07 -10.24
N ALA A 97 -4.91 2.58 -11.38
CA ALA A 97 -4.74 4.01 -11.59
C ALA A 97 -6.08 4.75 -11.54
N ALA A 98 -7.11 4.28 -12.25
CA ALA A 98 -8.44 4.88 -12.22
C ALA A 98 -9.05 4.89 -10.81
N LEU A 99 -8.91 3.79 -10.06
CA LEU A 99 -9.36 3.72 -8.67
C LEU A 99 -8.57 4.64 -7.74
N ALA A 100 -7.26 4.78 -7.96
CA ALA A 100 -6.44 5.74 -7.22
C ALA A 100 -6.87 7.20 -7.52
N VAL A 101 -7.16 7.53 -8.78
CA VAL A 101 -7.70 8.85 -9.16
C VAL A 101 -9.06 9.10 -8.50
N LEU A 102 -9.94 8.10 -8.48
CA LEU A 102 -11.24 8.19 -7.82
C LEU A 102 -11.07 8.45 -6.31
N LEU A 103 -10.16 7.72 -5.65
CA LEU A 103 -9.86 7.93 -4.23
C LEU A 103 -9.35 9.36 -3.98
N VAL A 104 -8.48 9.87 -4.85
CA VAL A 104 -8.00 11.26 -4.78
C VAL A 104 -9.14 12.25 -4.97
N ALA A 105 -10.04 12.04 -5.93
CA ALA A 105 -11.20 12.90 -6.14
C ALA A 105 -12.12 12.94 -4.89
N VAL A 106 -12.34 11.80 -4.25
CA VAL A 106 -13.07 11.73 -2.97
C VAL A 106 -12.36 12.51 -1.86
N CYS A 107 -11.02 12.40 -1.77
CA CYS A 107 -10.25 13.17 -0.80
C CYS A 107 -10.36 14.68 -1.05
N VAL A 108 -10.27 15.12 -2.31
CA VAL A 108 -10.43 16.53 -2.70
C VAL A 108 -11.83 17.02 -2.34
N TRP A 109 -12.86 16.23 -2.63
CA TRP A 109 -14.24 16.55 -2.22
C TRP A 109 -14.37 16.73 -0.71
N PHE A 110 -13.78 15.84 0.09
CA PHE A 110 -13.77 15.94 1.55
C PHE A 110 -12.98 17.15 2.09
N ALA A 111 -12.03 17.68 1.32
CA ALA A 111 -11.36 18.93 1.67
C ALA A 111 -12.20 20.16 1.36
N LEU A 112 -13.04 20.09 0.32
CA LEU A 112 -13.96 21.17 -0.05
C LEU A 112 -15.18 21.24 0.89
N ASP A 113 -15.68 20.09 1.36
CA ASP A 113 -16.79 20.00 2.31
C ASP A 113 -16.45 19.13 3.53
N PRO A 114 -15.73 19.69 4.52
CA PRO A 114 -15.27 18.96 5.70
C PRO A 114 -16.41 18.57 6.66
N ALA A 115 -17.55 19.26 6.61
CA ALA A 115 -18.70 18.97 7.48
C ALA A 115 -19.36 17.66 7.06
N THR A 116 -19.64 17.52 5.76
CA THR A 116 -20.18 16.27 5.19
C THR A 116 -19.17 15.13 5.32
N ALA A 117 -17.87 15.41 5.14
CA ALA A 117 -16.81 14.41 5.33
C ALA A 117 -16.77 13.84 6.76
N ARG A 118 -16.90 14.70 7.79
CA ARG A 118 -16.94 14.25 9.20
C ARG A 118 -18.20 13.45 9.50
N SER A 119 -19.37 13.94 9.07
CA SER A 119 -20.64 13.21 9.24
C SER A 119 -20.61 11.80 8.64
N LEU A 120 -20.03 11.65 7.43
CA LEU A 120 -19.86 10.33 6.81
C LEU A 120 -18.90 9.43 7.61
N GLN A 121 -17.79 9.98 8.11
CA GLN A 121 -16.80 9.21 8.87
C GLN A 121 -17.30 8.82 10.26
N ASP A 122 -18.07 9.68 10.91
CA ASP A 122 -18.67 9.40 12.21
C ASP A 122 -19.74 8.29 12.09
N SER A 123 -20.48 8.27 10.98
CA SER A 123 -21.56 7.30 10.74
C SER A 123 -21.07 5.96 10.18
N ASN A 124 -20.04 5.95 9.35
CA ASN A 124 -19.59 4.76 8.60
C ASN A 124 -18.17 4.30 8.98
N GLY A 125 -17.49 5.02 9.88
CA GLY A 125 -16.10 4.79 10.22
C GLY A 125 -15.10 5.38 9.20
N PRO A 126 -13.80 5.04 9.32
CA PRO A 126 -12.73 5.67 8.55
C PRO A 126 -12.64 5.14 7.10
N VAL A 127 -13.65 5.47 6.28
CA VAL A 127 -13.81 4.99 4.89
C VAL A 127 -12.57 5.24 4.02
N VAL A 128 -11.95 6.41 4.15
CA VAL A 128 -10.76 6.79 3.36
C VAL A 128 -9.56 5.92 3.73
N ALA A 129 -9.35 5.62 5.02
CA ALA A 129 -8.25 4.76 5.46
C ALA A 129 -8.42 3.33 4.95
N ILE A 130 -9.64 2.80 4.98
CA ILE A 130 -9.98 1.49 4.41
C ILE A 130 -9.71 1.49 2.90
N GLY A 131 -10.11 2.54 2.18
CA GLY A 131 -9.83 2.70 0.75
C GLY A 131 -8.34 2.71 0.41
N VAL A 132 -7.52 3.42 1.20
CA VAL A 132 -6.05 3.44 1.05
C VAL A 132 -5.48 2.04 1.22
N VAL A 133 -5.85 1.32 2.28
CA VAL A 133 -5.36 -0.06 2.53
C VAL A 133 -5.80 -1.02 1.41
N ALA A 134 -7.08 -0.94 1.01
CA ALA A 134 -7.67 -1.80 -0.01
C ALA A 134 -7.04 -1.62 -1.40
N LEU A 135 -6.57 -0.41 -1.75
CA LEU A 135 -5.88 -0.15 -3.01
C LEU A 135 -4.37 -0.36 -2.93
N ALA A 136 -3.76 -0.10 -1.78
CA ALA A 136 -2.32 -0.22 -1.64
C ALA A 136 -1.85 -1.68 -1.73
N PHE A 137 -2.61 -2.66 -1.23
CA PHE A 137 -2.21 -4.07 -1.31
C PHE A 137 -2.15 -4.60 -2.77
N PRO A 138 -3.20 -4.45 -3.60
CA PRO A 138 -3.13 -4.78 -5.02
C PRO A 138 -2.02 -4.05 -5.78
N ALA A 139 -1.76 -2.78 -5.44
CA ALA A 139 -0.66 -2.02 -6.03
C ALA A 139 0.71 -2.61 -5.64
N ALA A 140 0.87 -3.08 -4.40
CA ALA A 140 2.10 -3.76 -3.97
C ALA A 140 2.30 -5.10 -4.69
N VAL A 141 1.23 -5.86 -4.93
CA VAL A 141 1.26 -7.10 -5.73
C VAL A 141 1.65 -6.80 -7.18
N LEU A 142 1.11 -5.72 -7.78
CA LEU A 142 1.51 -5.28 -9.12
C LEU A 142 3.01 -4.98 -9.19
N GLY A 143 3.59 -4.41 -8.14
CA GLY A 143 5.01 -4.03 -8.11
C GLY A 143 6.00 -5.20 -8.07
N LEU A 144 5.53 -6.42 -7.77
CA LEU A 144 6.32 -7.63 -7.94
C LEU A 144 6.66 -7.91 -9.41
N LYS A 145 5.80 -7.45 -10.35
CA LYS A 145 5.99 -7.59 -11.80
C LYS A 145 6.31 -6.27 -12.50
N ARG A 146 5.85 -5.13 -11.97
CA ARG A 146 6.01 -3.78 -12.53
C ARG A 146 6.31 -2.76 -11.43
N SER A 147 7.50 -2.88 -10.82
CA SER A 147 7.95 -2.06 -9.68
C SER A 147 7.89 -0.54 -9.92
N GLY A 148 8.19 -0.06 -11.12
CA GLY A 148 8.13 1.38 -11.43
C GLY A 148 6.71 1.97 -11.38
N ALA A 149 5.73 1.32 -12.01
CA ALA A 149 4.34 1.81 -12.03
C ALA A 149 3.69 1.68 -10.65
N ALA A 150 3.94 0.56 -9.96
CA ALA A 150 3.47 0.33 -8.60
C ALA A 150 4.07 1.33 -7.59
N GLY A 151 5.35 1.69 -7.74
CA GLY A 151 6.00 2.69 -6.90
C GLY A 151 5.32 4.05 -6.96
N TRP A 152 4.95 4.51 -8.16
CA TRP A 152 4.20 5.76 -8.35
C TRP A 152 2.77 5.68 -7.81
N LEU A 153 2.08 4.55 -8.03
CA LEU A 153 0.73 4.33 -7.49
C LEU A 153 0.72 4.35 -5.96
N LEU A 154 1.63 3.59 -5.33
CA LEU A 154 1.78 3.55 -3.88
C LEU A 154 2.19 4.88 -3.29
N PHE A 155 3.06 5.63 -3.99
CA PHE A 155 3.39 6.99 -3.61
C PHE A 155 2.14 7.86 -3.63
N ALA A 156 1.42 7.93 -4.76
CA ALA A 156 0.23 8.77 -4.89
C ALA A 156 -0.87 8.41 -3.87
N ILE A 157 -1.15 7.11 -3.69
CA ILE A 157 -2.13 6.60 -2.71
C ILE A 157 -1.71 6.96 -1.27
N GLY A 158 -0.41 7.00 -0.99
CA GLY A 158 0.10 7.31 0.33
C GLY A 158 0.17 8.82 0.64
N THR A 159 0.68 9.65 -0.27
CA THR A 159 0.96 11.08 0.01
C THR A 159 -0.23 11.99 -0.22
N LEU A 160 -1.05 11.75 -1.26
CA LEU A 160 -2.12 12.68 -1.61
C LEU A 160 -3.22 12.74 -0.54
N PRO A 161 -3.75 11.61 -0.02
CA PRO A 161 -4.76 11.66 1.02
C PRO A 161 -4.25 12.36 2.29
N LEU A 162 -2.98 12.15 2.65
CA LEU A 162 -2.35 12.81 3.79
C LEU A 162 -2.26 14.33 3.60
N LEU A 163 -1.73 14.78 2.47
CA LEU A 163 -1.60 16.20 2.16
C LEU A 163 -2.95 16.89 2.20
N ILE A 164 -3.95 16.30 1.54
CA ILE A 164 -5.30 16.87 1.44
C ILE A 164 -5.97 16.95 2.82
N THR A 165 -5.79 15.93 3.66
CA THR A 165 -6.36 15.89 5.02
C THR A 165 -5.70 16.93 5.95
N VAL A 166 -4.37 17.10 5.85
CA VAL A 166 -3.62 18.09 6.62
C VAL A 166 -3.95 19.52 6.19
N LEU A 167 -4.07 19.77 4.89
CA LEU A 167 -4.43 21.08 4.32
C LEU A 167 -5.90 21.44 4.60
N GLY A 168 -6.82 20.49 4.54
CA GLY A 168 -8.25 20.70 4.78
C GLY A 168 -8.67 20.79 6.25
N ARG A 169 -7.79 20.43 7.21
CA ARG A 169 -8.13 20.21 8.64
C ARG A 169 -9.33 19.24 8.82
N SER A 170 -9.54 18.35 7.87
CA SER A 170 -10.75 17.51 7.76
C SER A 170 -10.53 16.14 8.40
N GLY A 171 -10.79 16.00 9.71
CA GLY A 171 -10.99 14.68 10.34
C GLY A 171 -9.78 14.07 11.07
N PRO A 172 -9.88 12.81 11.55
CA PRO A 172 -8.93 12.17 12.45
C PRO A 172 -7.61 11.83 11.74
N ALA A 173 -6.72 12.82 11.68
CA ALA A 173 -5.44 12.77 10.98
C ALA A 173 -4.53 11.61 11.42
N ALA A 174 -4.69 11.10 12.65
CA ALA A 174 -3.87 10.01 13.19
C ALA A 174 -4.06 8.67 12.45
N SER A 175 -5.29 8.26 12.17
CA SER A 175 -5.57 6.98 11.49
C SER A 175 -5.12 6.99 10.03
N LEU A 176 -5.32 8.11 9.34
CA LEU A 176 -4.85 8.31 7.96
C LEU A 176 -3.33 8.35 7.88
N ALA A 177 -2.65 9.02 8.83
CA ALA A 177 -1.20 9.02 8.90
C ALA A 177 -0.62 7.61 9.10
N SER A 178 -1.21 6.81 9.99
CA SER A 178 -0.82 5.40 10.16
C SER A 178 -1.11 4.56 8.91
N ALA A 179 -2.23 4.80 8.23
CA ALA A 179 -2.63 4.04 7.04
C ALA A 179 -1.74 4.33 5.82
N SER A 180 -1.24 5.56 5.70
CA SER A 180 -0.44 6.02 4.56
C SER A 180 1.08 5.81 4.73
N ALA A 181 1.59 5.67 5.96
CA ALA A 181 3.02 5.51 6.19
C ALA A 181 3.61 4.27 5.50
N VAL A 182 2.94 3.12 5.64
CA VAL A 182 3.43 1.85 5.08
C VAL A 182 3.36 1.79 3.54
N PRO A 183 2.26 2.22 2.89
CA PRO A 183 2.22 2.39 1.44
C PRO A 183 3.31 3.33 0.91
N LEU A 184 3.59 4.43 1.61
CA LEU A 184 4.64 5.38 1.21
C LEU A 184 6.03 4.75 1.24
N ILE A 185 6.37 4.09 2.35
CA ILE A 185 7.66 3.42 2.50
C ILE A 185 7.81 2.34 1.42
N THR A 186 6.75 1.58 1.15
CA THR A 186 6.74 0.55 0.10
C THR A 186 6.90 1.15 -1.30
N GLY A 187 6.19 2.25 -1.60
CA GLY A 187 6.26 2.96 -2.86
C GLY A 187 7.65 3.53 -3.14
N ILE A 188 8.27 4.16 -2.14
CA ILE A 188 9.65 4.66 -2.21
C ILE A 188 10.61 3.50 -2.47
N THR A 189 10.46 2.39 -1.75
CA THR A 189 11.30 1.19 -1.91
C THR A 189 11.21 0.63 -3.34
N TYR A 190 10.01 0.58 -3.92
CA TYR A 190 9.78 0.15 -5.30
C TYR A 190 10.35 1.12 -6.33
N LEU A 191 10.22 2.44 -6.11
CA LEU A 191 10.84 3.45 -6.97
C LEU A 191 12.36 3.34 -6.97
N VAL A 192 12.97 3.19 -5.79
CA VAL A 192 14.42 3.00 -5.63
C VAL A 192 14.88 1.71 -6.34
N ALA A 193 14.18 0.60 -6.15
CA ALA A 193 14.47 -0.65 -6.84
C ALA A 193 14.38 -0.50 -8.37
N SER A 194 13.38 0.24 -8.88
CA SER A 194 13.23 0.49 -10.32
C SER A 194 14.37 1.35 -10.89
N ARG A 195 14.90 2.31 -10.12
CA ARG A 195 16.03 3.16 -10.51
C ARG A 195 17.34 2.37 -10.53
N LEU A 196 17.54 1.48 -9.56
CA LEU A 196 18.68 0.55 -9.51
C LEU A 196 18.68 -0.40 -10.72
N ALA A 197 17.53 -0.99 -11.05
CA ALA A 197 17.39 -1.87 -12.22
C ALA A 197 17.62 -1.16 -13.56
N ARG A 198 17.39 0.16 -13.65
CA ARG A 198 17.64 0.98 -14.85
C ARG A 198 19.07 1.51 -14.96
N ARG A 199 19.88 1.46 -13.89
CA ARG A 199 21.26 2.00 -13.89
C ARG A 199 22.29 1.04 -14.49
N ASP A 200 21.90 -0.19 -14.83
CA ASP A 200 22.73 -1.24 -15.43
C ASP A 200 22.81 -1.31 -16.99
N PRO A 201 22.84 -0.18 -17.75
CA PRO A 201 23.37 -0.17 -19.12
C PRO A 201 24.89 0.06 -19.18
N ALA A 202 25.50 0.59 -18.11
CA ALA A 202 26.87 1.11 -18.15
C ALA A 202 27.98 0.05 -18.20
N ALA A 203 27.71 -1.20 -17.83
CA ALA A 203 28.67 -2.31 -17.96
C ALA A 203 28.74 -2.90 -19.39
N ARG A 204 27.86 -2.46 -20.31
CA ARG A 204 27.80 -3.00 -21.69
C ARG A 204 28.64 -2.21 -22.70
N ASN A 205 29.13 -1.01 -22.34
CA ASN A 205 29.89 -0.14 -23.25
C ASN A 205 31.40 -0.06 -22.92
N THR A 206 31.92 -0.91 -22.03
CA THR A 206 33.36 -0.97 -21.73
C THR A 206 34.09 -2.10 -22.47
N LEU A 207 33.48 -2.73 -23.47
CA LEU A 207 34.25 -3.49 -24.46
C LEU A 207 34.96 -2.47 -25.36
N PRO A 208 36.31 -2.43 -25.38
CA PRO A 208 37.03 -1.56 -26.29
C PRO A 208 36.66 -1.95 -27.72
N ALA A 209 36.13 -1.00 -28.48
CA ALA A 209 36.13 -1.09 -29.94
C ALA A 209 37.59 -0.92 -30.39
N SER A 210 38.32 -2.04 -30.42
CA SER A 210 39.62 -2.15 -31.08
C SER A 210 39.61 -3.39 -31.96
N ALA A 211 39.28 -3.21 -33.23
CA ALA A 211 39.76 -3.98 -34.37
C ALA A 211 39.45 -3.18 -35.64
#